data_AF-A0A4R5F7C4-F1
#
_entry.id   AF-A0A4R5F7C4-F1
#
_cell.length_a   1.000
_cell.length_b   1.000
_cell.length_c   1.000
_cell.angle_alpha   90.00
_cell.angle_beta   90.00
_cell.angle_gamma   90.00
#
_symmetry.space_group_name_H-M   'P 1'
#
loop_
_entity.id
_entity.type
_entity.pdbx_description
1 polymer ?
#
loop_
_entity_poly.entity_id
_entity_poly.type
_entity_poly.pdbx_seq_one_letter_code
_entity_poly.pdbx_strand_id
1 'polypeptide(L)'
;MDRLDIGPQVVGGPAVFATLMTEKFSGGIDGLGHADHVRVVQPDGSQIVAGVERIVGSVDGRSGTFVLTCYGYGDRPGSARGYWTVVPGSGTGELAGLRGRGTFTVRQEPDGTWHAEDAFTHWYEK
;
A
#
# COMPACT_ATOMS: atom_id res chain seq x y z
N MET A 1 -13.60 4.20 1.24
CA MET A 1 -12.81 3.31 0.37
C MET A 1 -13.61 3.19 -0.89
N ASP A 2 -13.11 3.82 -1.94
CA ASP A 2 -13.92 4.09 -3.12
C ASP A 2 -13.47 3.12 -4.21
N ARG A 3 -14.36 2.20 -4.57
CA ARG A 3 -14.09 1.16 -5.56
C ARG A 3 -14.52 1.63 -6.94
N LEU A 4 -13.67 1.38 -7.93
CA LEU A 4 -13.95 1.59 -9.35
C LEU A 4 -13.65 0.29 -10.12
N ASP A 5 -14.66 -0.33 -10.72
CA ASP A 5 -14.46 -1.50 -11.57
C ASP A 5 -13.70 -1.12 -12.84
N ILE A 6 -12.71 -1.94 -13.22
CA ILE A 6 -11.90 -1.75 -14.42
C ILE A 6 -12.48 -2.63 -15.53
N GLY A 7 -13.17 -2.00 -16.47
CA GLY A 7 -13.84 -2.71 -17.57
C GLY A 7 -15.05 -3.54 -17.13
N PRO A 8 -15.66 -4.30 -18.05
CA PRO A 8 -16.78 -5.17 -17.70
C PRO A 8 -16.30 -6.30 -16.79
N GLN A 9 -17.04 -6.55 -15.72
CA GLN A 9 -16.83 -7.75 -14.91
C GLN A 9 -17.35 -8.98 -15.67
N VAL A 10 -16.58 -10.07 -15.65
CA VAL A 10 -16.92 -11.31 -16.34
C VAL A 10 -17.38 -12.35 -15.32
N VAL A 11 -18.58 -12.90 -15.52
CA VAL A 11 -19.11 -13.98 -14.67
C VAL A 11 -18.15 -15.18 -14.72
N GLY A 12 -17.71 -15.64 -13.55
CA GLY A 12 -16.75 -16.75 -13.42
C GLY A 12 -15.30 -16.37 -13.72
N GLY A 13 -15.02 -15.13 -14.13
CA GLY A 13 -13.68 -14.58 -14.28
C GLY A 13 -13.20 -13.85 -13.02
N PRO A 14 -11.94 -13.39 -13.00
CA PRO A 14 -11.43 -12.56 -11.92
C PRO A 14 -12.14 -11.20 -11.88
N ALA A 15 -12.42 -10.71 -10.68
CA ALA A 15 -12.85 -9.33 -10.48
C ALA A 15 -11.63 -8.39 -10.59
N VAL A 16 -11.78 -7.32 -11.36
CA VAL A 16 -10.71 -6.33 -11.57
C VAL A 16 -11.22 -4.94 -11.24
N PHE A 17 -10.57 -4.26 -10.28
CA PHE A 17 -11.02 -2.98 -9.78
C PHE A 17 -9.89 -2.17 -9.16
N ALA A 18 -9.99 -0.84 -9.24
CA ALA A 18 -9.19 0.10 -8.49
C ALA A 18 -9.88 0.48 -7.17
N THR A 19 -9.08 0.86 -6.18
CA THR A 19 -9.55 1.29 -4.87
C THR A 19 -8.77 2.50 -4.39
N LEU A 20 -9.48 3.60 -4.14
CA LEU A 20 -8.92 4.77 -3.47
C LEU A 20 -9.15 4.67 -1.96
N MET A 21 -8.10 4.92 -1.18
CA MET A 21 -8.17 4.92 0.27
C MET A 21 -7.18 5.90 0.91
N THR A 22 -7.49 6.26 2.15
CA THR A 22 -6.58 7.00 3.02
C THR A 22 -6.21 6.10 4.19
N GLU A 23 -4.91 5.93 4.44
CA GLU A 23 -4.38 5.10 5.51
C GLU A 23 -3.65 5.98 6.53
N LYS A 24 -3.75 5.63 7.82
CA LYS A 24 -3.03 6.34 8.88
C LYS A 24 -1.82 5.51 9.28
N PHE A 25 -0.64 6.10 9.19
CA PHE A 25 0.62 5.51 9.60
C PHE A 25 1.03 6.04 10.98
N SER A 26 1.65 5.18 11.77
CA SER A 26 2.27 5.54 13.05
C SER A 26 3.50 4.67 13.30
N GLY A 27 4.51 5.20 13.99
CA GLY A 27 5.77 4.50 14.24
C GLY A 27 6.92 5.12 13.45
N GLY A 28 7.73 4.30 12.76
CA GLY A 28 8.85 4.80 11.94
C GLY A 28 8.41 5.68 10.77
N ILE A 29 7.19 5.47 10.27
CA ILE A 29 6.47 6.41 9.43
C ILE A 29 5.29 6.92 10.25
N ASP A 30 5.13 8.23 10.35
CA ASP A 30 3.97 8.86 11.01
C ASP A 30 3.33 9.88 10.07
N GLY A 31 2.04 9.73 9.79
CA GLY A 31 1.33 10.60 8.85
C GLY A 31 0.11 9.96 8.20
N LEU A 32 -0.32 10.58 7.10
CA LEU A 32 -1.43 10.08 6.28
C LEU A 32 -0.91 9.64 4.91
N GLY A 33 -1.34 8.47 4.49
CA GLY A 33 -1.14 7.94 3.16
C GLY A 33 -2.40 8.05 2.31
N HIS A 34 -2.23 8.40 1.05
CA HIS A 34 -3.30 8.48 0.06
C HIS A 34 -2.98 7.50 -1.07
N ALA A 35 -3.69 6.37 -1.08
CA ALA A 35 -3.37 5.22 -1.92
C ALA A 35 -4.37 5.03 -3.06
N ASP A 36 -3.84 4.55 -4.19
CA ASP A 36 -4.60 3.94 -5.28
C ASP A 36 -4.08 2.53 -5.51
N HIS A 37 -4.99 1.56 -5.33
CA HIS A 37 -4.71 0.13 -5.40
C HIS A 37 -5.53 -0.53 -6.51
N VAL A 38 -4.86 -1.06 -7.52
CA VAL A 38 -5.47 -1.94 -8.53
C VAL A 38 -5.38 -3.38 -8.06
N ARG A 39 -6.52 -4.06 -8.03
CA ARG A 39 -6.68 -5.43 -7.55
C ARG A 39 -7.21 -6.35 -8.64
N VAL A 40 -6.73 -7.58 -8.61
CA VAL A 40 -7.29 -8.72 -9.34
C VAL A 40 -7.62 -9.78 -8.31
N VAL A 41 -8.89 -10.14 -8.19
CA VAL A 41 -9.38 -11.15 -7.24
C VAL A 41 -9.97 -12.31 -8.03
N GLN A 42 -9.37 -13.49 -7.88
CA GLN A 42 -9.81 -14.72 -8.52
C GLN A 42 -11.11 -15.25 -7.89
N PRO A 43 -11.87 -16.09 -8.61
CA PRO A 43 -13.06 -16.74 -8.05
C PRO A 43 -12.79 -17.60 -6.80
N ASP A 44 -11.58 -18.16 -6.68
CA ASP A 44 -11.14 -18.92 -5.50
C ASP A 44 -10.72 -18.03 -4.31
N GLY A 45 -10.76 -16.70 -4.50
CA GLY A 45 -10.42 -15.70 -3.50
C GLY A 45 -8.94 -15.37 -3.38
N SER A 46 -8.06 -16.02 -4.16
CA SER A 46 -6.68 -15.56 -4.32
C SER A 46 -6.65 -14.20 -5.03
N GLN A 47 -5.67 -13.37 -4.72
CA GLN A 47 -5.64 -12.00 -5.19
C GLN A 47 -4.23 -11.45 -5.36
N ILE A 48 -4.10 -10.48 -6.26
CA ILE A 48 -2.96 -9.58 -6.31
C ILE A 48 -3.43 -8.14 -6.15
N VAL A 49 -2.53 -7.30 -5.66
CA VAL A 49 -2.69 -5.85 -5.60
C VAL A 49 -1.40 -5.19 -6.07
N ALA A 50 -1.53 -4.13 -6.87
CA ALA A 50 -0.44 -3.23 -7.21
C ALA A 50 -0.93 -1.80 -7.10
N GLY A 51 -0.06 -0.87 -6.72
CA GLY A 51 -0.50 0.50 -6.54
C GLY A 51 0.60 1.46 -6.14
N VAL A 52 0.16 2.67 -5.85
CA VAL A 52 1.00 3.75 -5.34
C VAL A 52 0.32 4.41 -4.15
N GLU A 53 1.12 4.94 -3.25
CA GLU A 53 0.64 5.69 -2.11
C GLU A 53 1.51 6.92 -1.85
N ARG A 54 0.89 8.10 -1.77
CA ARG A 54 1.57 9.31 -1.33
C ARG A 54 1.44 9.43 0.18
N ILE A 55 2.58 9.47 0.86
CA ILE A 55 2.66 9.75 2.28
C ILE A 55 2.90 11.24 2.50
N VAL A 56 2.13 11.84 3.39
CA VAL A 56 2.33 13.19 3.94
C VAL A 56 2.54 13.07 5.44
N GLY A 57 3.75 13.38 5.92
CA GLY A 57 4.10 13.15 7.32
C GLY A 57 5.59 13.18 7.57
N SER A 58 6.09 12.19 8.31
CA SER A 58 7.50 12.08 8.66
C SER A 58 8.03 10.64 8.62
N VAL A 59 9.35 10.52 8.46
CA VAL A 59 10.10 9.26 8.63
C VAL A 59 11.17 9.49 9.69
N ASP A 60 11.11 8.75 10.78
CA ASP A 60 11.98 8.93 11.96
C ASP A 60 12.14 10.41 12.37
N GLY A 61 11.02 11.14 12.37
CA GLY A 61 10.95 12.56 12.74
C GLY A 61 11.31 13.57 11.65
N ARG A 62 11.84 13.13 10.50
CA ARG A 62 12.13 14.02 9.35
C ARG A 62 10.85 14.28 8.56
N SER A 63 10.47 15.54 8.42
CA SER A 63 9.19 15.93 7.83
C SER A 63 9.25 16.12 6.31
N GLY A 64 8.21 15.66 5.62
CA GLY A 64 8.07 15.84 4.18
C GLY A 64 6.97 14.99 3.58
N THR A 65 7.09 14.76 2.28
CA THR A 65 6.24 13.82 1.54
C THR A 65 7.09 12.88 0.72
N PHE A 66 6.58 11.68 0.44
CA PHE A 66 7.19 10.74 -0.51
C PHE A 66 6.12 9.84 -1.10
N VAL A 67 6.49 9.06 -2.13
CA VAL A 67 5.59 8.10 -2.77
C VAL A 67 6.15 6.70 -2.58
N LEU A 68 5.29 5.76 -2.19
CA LEU A 68 5.54 4.33 -2.21
C LEU A 68 4.89 3.71 -3.45
N THR A 69 5.54 2.72 -4.05
CA THR A 69 4.86 1.71 -4.88
C THR A 69 4.64 0.46 -4.03
N CYS A 70 3.52 -0.24 -4.22
CA CYS A 70 3.27 -1.51 -3.56
C CYS A 70 2.99 -2.63 -4.58
N TYR A 71 3.36 -3.85 -4.18
CA TYR A 71 2.85 -5.07 -4.78
C TYR A 71 2.56 -6.07 -3.67
N GLY A 72 1.38 -6.67 -3.72
CA GLY A 72 0.94 -7.66 -2.75
C GLY A 72 0.18 -8.80 -3.39
N TYR A 73 0.13 -9.91 -2.69
CA TYR A 73 -0.55 -11.13 -3.10
C TYR A 73 -1.12 -11.86 -1.88
N GLY A 74 -2.19 -12.60 -2.08
CA GLY A 74 -2.84 -13.39 -1.04
C GLY A 74 -3.47 -14.65 -1.64
N ASP A 75 -3.38 -15.75 -0.92
CA ASP A 75 -3.88 -17.06 -1.37
C ASP A 75 -5.36 -17.28 -1.02
N ARG A 76 -5.94 -16.38 -0.22
CA ARG A 76 -7.33 -16.46 0.27
C ARG A 76 -7.89 -15.08 0.61
N PRO A 77 -9.23 -14.92 0.69
CA PRO A 77 -9.87 -13.69 1.13
C PRO A 77 -9.42 -13.28 2.54
N GLY A 78 -9.37 -11.97 2.79
CA GLY A 78 -9.09 -11.43 4.12
C GLY A 78 -7.62 -11.51 4.56
N SER A 79 -6.69 -11.97 3.71
CA SER A 79 -5.26 -11.90 4.01
C SER A 79 -4.42 -11.59 2.77
N ALA A 80 -3.39 -10.77 2.93
CA ALA A 80 -2.40 -10.48 1.89
C ALA A 80 -1.02 -10.20 2.51
N ARG A 81 0.01 -10.36 1.69
CA ARG A 81 1.39 -9.96 2.01
C ARG A 81 2.04 -9.35 0.80
N GLY A 82 3.06 -8.54 1.01
CA GLY A 82 3.71 -7.87 -0.10
C GLY A 82 4.88 -7.03 0.32
N TYR A 83 5.25 -6.13 -0.58
CA TYR A 83 6.33 -5.20 -0.39
C TYR A 83 5.99 -3.81 -0.88
N TRP A 84 6.68 -2.83 -0.29
CA TRP A 84 6.64 -1.43 -0.64
C TRP A 84 8.03 -0.98 -1.07
N THR A 85 8.11 0.02 -1.93
CA THR A 85 9.38 0.67 -2.29
C THR A 85 9.15 2.16 -2.43
N VAL A 86 10.03 2.97 -1.83
CA VAL A 86 10.03 4.42 -2.03
C VAL A 86 10.40 4.70 -3.49
N VAL A 87 9.55 5.44 -4.19
CA VAL A 87 9.83 5.91 -5.54
C VAL A 87 11.04 6.86 -5.49
N PRO A 88 12.15 6.54 -6.18
CA PRO A 88 13.33 7.39 -6.23
C PRO A 88 13.01 8.84 -6.60
N GLY A 89 13.50 9.79 -5.82
CA GLY A 89 13.33 11.23 -6.06
C GLY A 89 11.96 11.80 -5.70
N SER A 90 11.05 10.99 -5.12
CA SER A 90 9.72 11.47 -4.70
C SER A 90 9.71 12.25 -3.37
N GLY A 91 10.80 12.13 -2.60
CA GLY A 91 10.95 12.77 -1.30
C GLY A 91 11.01 14.30 -1.37
N THR A 92 10.29 14.98 -0.50
CA THR A 92 10.27 16.46 -0.38
C THR A 92 10.71 16.92 1.02
N GLY A 93 11.03 18.21 1.17
CA GLY A 93 11.43 18.76 2.47
C GLY A 93 12.65 18.04 3.04
N GLU A 94 12.57 17.63 4.30
CA GLU A 94 13.63 16.87 4.96
C GLU A 94 13.71 15.42 4.46
N LEU A 95 12.75 14.96 3.67
CA LEU A 95 12.75 13.64 3.03
C LEU A 95 13.39 13.64 1.63
N ALA A 96 13.94 14.77 1.18
CA ALA A 96 14.66 14.82 -0.09
C ALA A 96 15.80 13.78 -0.12
N GLY A 97 15.90 13.01 -1.20
CA GLY A 97 16.87 11.92 -1.34
C GLY A 97 16.48 10.60 -0.65
N LEU A 98 15.30 10.52 -0.02
CA LEU A 98 14.82 9.31 0.62
C LEU A 98 14.79 8.12 -0.35
N ARG A 99 15.24 6.98 0.16
CA ARG A 99 15.08 5.64 -0.40
C ARG A 99 14.58 4.73 0.70
N GLY A 100 13.87 3.69 0.32
CA GLY A 100 13.39 2.73 1.29
C GLY A 100 12.66 1.59 0.63
N ARG A 101 12.56 0.50 1.38
CA ARG A 101 11.80 -0.68 1.02
C ARG A 101 11.20 -1.28 2.28
N GLY A 102 10.05 -1.90 2.12
CA GLY A 102 9.40 -2.57 3.24
C GLY A 102 8.64 -3.79 2.81
N THR A 103 8.22 -4.58 3.77
CA THR A 103 7.30 -5.70 3.61
C THR A 103 6.09 -5.46 4.49
N PHE A 104 4.94 -5.98 4.07
CA PHE A 104 3.73 -5.96 4.88
C PHE A 104 3.04 -7.31 4.89
N THR A 105 2.29 -7.54 5.96
CA THR A 105 1.21 -8.52 6.01
C THR A 105 -0.04 -7.81 6.49
N VAL A 106 -1.18 -8.17 5.90
CA VAL A 106 -2.48 -7.61 6.25
C VAL A 106 -3.43 -8.76 6.48
N ARG A 107 -4.20 -8.68 7.57
CA ARG A 107 -5.28 -9.62 7.90
C ARG A 107 -6.54 -8.85 8.27
N GLN A 108 -7.69 -9.37 7.87
CA GLN A 108 -8.97 -8.87 8.32
C GLN A 108 -9.40 -9.62 9.58
N GLU A 109 -9.75 -8.87 10.62
CA GLU A 109 -10.34 -9.42 11.84
C GLU A 109 -11.82 -9.76 11.63
N PRO A 110 -12.41 -10.62 12.49
CA PRO A 110 -13.83 -10.98 12.41
C PRO A 110 -14.80 -9.79 12.50
N ASP A 111 -14.38 -8.67 13.10
CA ASP A 111 -15.15 -7.43 13.21
C ASP A 111 -15.06 -6.54 11.96
N GLY A 112 -14.30 -6.96 10.94
CA GLY A 112 -14.10 -6.26 9.68
C GLY A 112 -12.92 -5.30 9.67
N THR A 113 -12.26 -5.08 10.81
CA THR A 113 -11.05 -4.24 10.93
C THR A 113 -9.88 -4.88 10.21
N TRP A 114 -9.07 -4.09 9.52
CA TRP A 114 -7.82 -4.56 8.93
C TRP A 114 -6.66 -4.29 9.88
N HIS A 115 -5.88 -5.33 10.17
CA HIS A 115 -4.64 -5.23 10.93
C HIS A 115 -3.46 -5.44 9.98
N ALA A 116 -2.55 -4.48 9.96
CA ALA A 116 -1.32 -4.53 9.19
C ALA A 116 -0.12 -4.70 10.12
N GLU A 117 0.86 -5.49 9.70
CA GLU A 117 2.20 -5.53 10.29
C GLU A 117 3.23 -5.29 9.19
N ASP A 118 4.12 -4.34 9.43
CA ASP A 118 5.07 -3.87 8.43
C ASP A 118 6.50 -3.80 9.00
N ALA A 119 7.46 -3.99 8.10
CA ALA A 119 8.86 -3.71 8.36
C ALA A 119 9.36 -2.78 7.26
N PHE A 120 9.94 -1.64 7.65
CA PHE A 120 10.43 -0.63 6.72
C PHE A 120 11.90 -0.32 6.99
N THR A 121 12.72 -0.41 5.95
CA THR A 121 14.13 0.01 5.98
C THR A 121 14.30 1.18 5.03
N HIS A 122 14.92 2.25 5.50
CA HIS A 122 15.13 3.45 4.70
C HIS A 122 16.55 4.00 4.86
N TRP A 123 16.96 4.80 3.88
CA TRP A 123 18.24 5.49 3.83
C TRP A 123 18.10 6.71 2.92
N TYR A 124 19.15 7.52 2.86
CA TYR A 124 19.20 8.70 2.00
C TYR A 124 20.36 8.57 1.02
N GLU A 125 20.12 8.91 -0.23
CA GLU A 125 21.22 9.12 -1.17
C GLU A 125 22.06 10.32 -0.75
N LYS A 126 23.37 10.22 -0.97
CA LYS A 126 24.35 11.27 -0.68
C LYS A 126 24.30 12.37 -1.73
#